data_AF-A0A929YUJ5-F1
#
_entry.id   AF-A0A929YUJ5-F1
#
_cell.length_a   1.000
_cell.length_b   1.000
_cell.length_c   1.000
_cell.angle_alpha   90.00
_cell.angle_beta   90.00
_cell.angle_gamma   90.00
#
_symmetry.space_group_name_H-M   'P 1'
#
loop_
_entity.id
_entity.type
_entity.pdbx_description
1 polymer ?
#
loop_
_entity_poly.entity_id
_entity_poly.type
_entity_poly.pdbx_seq_one_letter_code
_entity_poly.pdbx_strand_id
1 'polypeptide(L)'
;MNTGSIKQNGLFLKFKYSLKGGKYYLKAAQGTKTTGKYLTYKSGVLSFESAASSDAVIEIINPNGASATEVTLNAIKMRETLALFQAHRQGTAHSPNGFFGTGVGQYPTPTVADFDYATYHIYLEGHADIGNGNAASEMERMERFKDALKLNLPKSGTFVVVTTKSQYEDAVRANAKTFRTKVDIDAAAGTSQPAQYLMASATGYKLTDDKSKAAVFYFDGQHLTGIDNGFGLGTPSYTQTENDQTAVIAQGKLEKTLDAGSYSLKVGDKFVKLDRTGGLSLSTSESDSHLFLEEATKFKLNTDELGYISFFAPTAVKVPAGVEVYSGNINAQNSVITFNKVNTQEIPAKTAVLLRKVTGKGSFEVEKIASTTSTIGNNSLKGYTVSSSDHLSNAYGLTVEGGKLVFKPLIQGVRAFRAVIYNNNAAGAPAYYPTAFTPEGIQGVTVDDNQAEVFDLAGRRVEAPVKGQVYVKNGKKFIQK
;
A
#
# COMPACT_ATOMS: atom_id res chain seq x y z
N MET A 1 -22.07 45.58 14.01
CA MET A 1 -20.84 46.01 14.72
C MET A 1 -20.73 45.20 16.00
N ASN A 2 -19.69 44.40 16.15
CA ASN A 2 -19.49 43.61 17.36
C ASN A 2 -18.85 44.51 18.42
N THR A 3 -19.57 44.75 19.53
CA THR A 3 -19.12 45.61 20.64
C THR A 3 -19.09 44.81 21.93
N GLY A 4 -17.98 44.85 22.67
CA GLY A 4 -17.83 44.27 24.01
C GLY A 4 -17.77 45.36 25.08
N SER A 5 -18.15 45.02 26.32
CA SER A 5 -18.10 45.91 27.48
C SER A 5 -17.22 45.27 28.57
N ILE A 6 -16.24 46.01 29.09
CA ILE A 6 -15.40 45.57 30.22
C ILE A 6 -15.65 46.53 31.39
N LYS A 7 -15.91 46.00 32.59
CA LYS A 7 -16.24 46.79 33.78
C LYS A 7 -14.99 47.00 34.63
N GLN A 8 -14.59 48.26 34.80
CA GLN A 8 -13.71 48.68 35.89
C GLN A 8 -14.51 49.69 36.72
N ASN A 9 -14.57 49.49 38.04
CA ASN A 9 -15.41 50.19 39.03
C ASN A 9 -15.89 51.60 38.62
N GLY A 10 -17.01 51.66 37.88
CA GLY A 10 -17.78 52.88 37.64
C GLY A 10 -18.02 53.31 36.18
N LEU A 11 -17.31 52.80 35.17
CA LEU A 11 -17.46 53.25 33.77
C LEU A 11 -17.58 52.08 32.78
N PHE A 12 -18.66 52.06 32.00
CA PHE A 12 -18.79 51.16 30.84
C PHE A 12 -18.04 51.76 29.66
N LEU A 13 -16.88 51.19 29.33
CA LEU A 13 -16.16 51.54 28.11
C LEU A 13 -16.62 50.62 26.97
N LYS A 14 -17.16 51.21 25.92
CA LYS A 14 -17.43 50.51 24.66
C LYS A 14 -16.15 50.42 23.85
N PHE A 15 -15.86 49.24 23.32
CA PHE A 15 -14.75 49.02 22.41
C PHE A 15 -15.23 48.73 21.00
N LYS A 16 -14.43 49.16 20.01
CA LYS A 16 -14.52 48.72 18.63
C LYS A 16 -13.27 47.92 18.29
N TYR A 17 -13.45 46.91 17.45
CA TYR A 17 -12.32 46.27 16.80
C TYR A 17 -11.69 47.22 15.80
N SER A 18 -10.37 47.39 15.86
CA SER A 18 -9.59 48.19 14.94
C SER A 18 -8.55 47.29 14.28
N LEU A 19 -8.63 47.13 12.96
CA LEU A 19 -7.67 46.36 12.16
C LEU A 19 -6.44 47.23 11.85
N LYS A 20 -5.26 46.79 12.28
CA LYS A 20 -3.97 47.42 11.96
C LYS A 20 -2.95 46.33 11.68
N GLY A 21 -2.32 46.33 10.50
CA GLY A 21 -1.37 45.28 10.12
C GLY A 21 -1.93 43.87 10.35
N GLY A 22 -3.15 43.60 9.86
CA GLY A 22 -3.82 42.28 9.91
C GLY A 22 -4.21 41.75 11.29
N LYS A 23 -3.91 42.51 12.34
CA LYS A 23 -4.26 42.22 13.72
C LYS A 23 -5.43 43.12 14.15
N TYR A 24 -6.42 42.54 14.84
CA TYR A 24 -7.48 43.32 15.46
C TYR A 24 -7.10 43.70 16.88
N TYR A 25 -7.27 44.99 17.18
CA TYR A 25 -7.04 45.58 18.49
C TYR A 25 -8.35 46.12 19.07
N LEU A 26 -8.47 46.14 20.40
CA LEU A 26 -9.56 46.83 21.08
C LEU A 26 -9.26 48.32 21.18
N LYS A 27 -10.05 49.12 20.45
CA LYS A 27 -9.96 50.59 20.48
C LYS A 27 -11.16 51.17 21.20
N ALA A 28 -10.93 51.97 22.23
CA ALA A 28 -12.00 52.57 23.01
C ALA A 28 -12.83 53.52 22.14
N ALA A 29 -14.14 53.31 22.14
CA ALA A 29 -15.12 54.06 21.37
C ALA A 29 -15.87 55.10 22.19
N GLN A 30 -15.66 55.12 23.51
CA GLN A 30 -16.24 56.07 24.47
C GLN A 30 -15.24 56.35 25.60
N GLY A 31 -15.47 57.45 26.35
CA GLY A 31 -14.66 57.87 27.50
C GLY A 31 -13.84 59.14 27.24
N THR A 32 -13.90 60.10 28.17
CA THR A 32 -13.37 61.47 28.00
C THR A 32 -11.86 61.54 27.77
N LYS A 33 -11.08 60.56 28.26
CA LYS A 33 -9.61 60.51 28.13
C LYS A 33 -9.07 59.31 27.35
N THR A 34 -9.97 58.41 26.94
CA THR A 34 -9.63 57.09 26.39
C THR A 34 -10.18 56.87 24.98
N THR A 35 -11.19 57.65 24.55
CA THR A 35 -11.75 57.54 23.19
C THR A 35 -10.65 57.64 22.14
N GLY A 36 -10.61 56.67 21.23
CA GLY A 36 -9.62 56.60 20.16
C GLY A 36 -8.28 55.96 20.55
N LYS A 37 -8.10 55.51 21.79
CA LYS A 37 -6.89 54.81 22.25
C LYS A 37 -7.07 53.29 22.26
N TYR A 38 -5.97 52.55 22.16
CA TYR A 38 -5.92 51.09 22.20
C TYR A 38 -5.74 50.59 23.62
N LEU A 39 -6.44 49.51 23.97
CA LEU A 39 -6.29 48.85 25.26
C LEU A 39 -5.06 47.93 25.24
N THR A 40 -4.11 48.19 26.13
CA THR A 40 -2.85 47.45 26.26
C THR A 40 -2.60 47.01 27.70
N TYR A 41 -1.74 46.01 27.89
CA TYR A 41 -1.25 45.51 29.16
C TYR A 41 0.27 45.60 29.17
N LYS A 42 0.78 46.78 29.54
CA LYS A 42 2.20 47.09 29.50
C LYS A 42 2.77 47.05 30.90
N SER A 43 3.88 46.32 31.08
CA SER A 43 4.59 46.22 32.37
C SER A 43 3.70 45.82 33.56
N GLY A 44 2.72 44.93 33.32
CA GLY A 44 1.81 44.46 34.38
C GLY A 44 0.60 45.37 34.64
N VAL A 45 0.40 46.43 33.85
CA VAL A 45 -0.68 47.40 34.05
C VAL A 45 -1.52 47.56 32.79
N LEU A 46 -2.85 47.53 32.96
CA LEU A 46 -3.80 47.83 31.90
C LEU A 46 -3.80 49.34 31.62
N SER A 47 -3.48 49.74 30.39
CA SER A 47 -3.37 51.15 29.98
C SER A 47 -4.06 51.43 28.63
N PHE A 48 -4.23 52.72 28.32
CA PHE A 48 -4.80 53.20 27.06
C PHE A 48 -3.76 54.00 26.28
N GLU A 49 -3.30 53.45 25.16
CA GLU A 49 -2.20 54.00 24.36
C GLU A 49 -2.69 54.57 23.02
N SER A 50 -2.02 55.60 22.52
CA SER A 50 -2.41 56.26 21.26
C SER A 50 -2.12 55.42 20.01
N ALA A 51 -1.17 54.48 20.10
CA ALA A 51 -0.78 53.57 19.03
C ALA A 51 -1.06 52.11 19.40
N ALA A 52 -1.25 51.27 18.38
CA ALA A 52 -1.28 49.83 18.58
C ALA A 52 0.13 49.33 18.91
N SER A 53 0.26 48.33 19.79
CA SER A 53 1.54 47.76 20.21
C SER A 53 1.44 46.25 20.42
N SER A 54 2.57 45.59 20.67
CA SER A 54 2.63 44.17 21.05
C SER A 54 2.03 43.88 22.42
N ASP A 55 1.88 44.91 23.27
CA ASP A 55 1.29 44.78 24.61
C ASP A 55 -0.25 44.75 24.56
N ALA A 56 -0.86 44.51 23.40
CA ALA A 56 -2.33 44.48 23.28
C ALA A 56 -2.94 43.36 24.14
N VAL A 57 -4.05 43.67 24.80
CA VAL A 57 -4.73 42.71 25.70
C VAL A 57 -5.42 41.58 24.95
N ILE A 58 -5.83 41.85 23.70
CA ILE A 58 -6.38 40.86 22.79
C ILE A 58 -5.85 41.17 21.40
N GLU A 59 -5.25 40.17 20.76
CA GLU A 59 -4.88 40.17 19.36
C GLU A 59 -5.71 39.08 18.67
N ILE A 60 -6.57 39.46 17.72
CA ILE A 60 -7.21 38.49 16.82
C ILE A 60 -6.46 38.59 15.49
N ILE A 61 -5.80 37.51 15.11
CA ILE A 61 -5.04 37.40 13.87
C ILE A 61 -5.95 36.76 12.84
N ASN A 62 -5.97 37.28 11.61
CA ASN A 62 -6.55 36.52 10.50
C ASN A 62 -5.65 35.29 10.27
N PRO A 63 -6.15 34.05 10.41
CA PRO A 63 -5.33 32.84 10.23
C PRO A 63 -4.64 32.80 8.86
N ASN A 64 -5.16 33.54 7.89
CA ASN A 64 -4.69 33.55 6.51
C ASN A 64 -3.64 34.65 6.25
N GLY A 65 -3.28 35.47 7.24
CA GLY A 65 -2.17 36.43 7.14
C GLY A 65 -2.33 37.71 7.95
N ALA A 66 -1.21 38.36 8.28
CA ALA A 66 -1.14 39.62 9.02
C ALA A 66 -1.26 40.87 8.11
N SER A 67 -1.68 40.74 6.85
CA SER A 67 -2.06 41.90 6.02
C SER A 67 -2.96 41.50 4.85
N ALA A 68 -3.66 42.45 4.23
CA ALA A 68 -4.46 42.15 3.03
C ALA A 68 -3.62 41.56 1.88
N THR A 69 -2.40 42.06 1.71
CA THR A 69 -1.43 41.54 0.75
C THR A 69 -1.03 40.10 1.07
N GLU A 70 -0.78 39.80 2.34
CA GLU A 70 -0.41 38.44 2.78
C GLU A 70 -1.58 37.46 2.62
N VAL A 71 -2.80 37.88 2.97
CA VAL A 71 -4.02 37.08 2.76
C VAL A 71 -4.23 36.78 1.28
N THR A 72 -4.04 37.78 0.41
CA THR A 72 -4.10 37.60 -1.04
C THR A 72 -3.04 36.62 -1.53
N LEU A 73 -1.79 36.77 -1.09
CA LEU A 73 -0.70 35.87 -1.45
C LEU A 73 -0.97 34.43 -1.00
N ASN A 74 -1.47 34.25 0.23
CA ASN A 74 -1.76 32.93 0.76
C ASN A 74 -2.95 32.29 0.04
N ALA A 75 -3.97 33.05 -0.34
CA ALA A 75 -5.08 32.56 -1.15
C ALA A 75 -4.63 32.12 -2.55
N ILE A 76 -3.71 32.86 -3.19
CA ILE A 76 -3.10 32.46 -4.46
C ILE A 76 -2.32 31.15 -4.28
N LYS A 77 -1.48 31.05 -3.25
CA LYS A 77 -0.72 29.83 -2.93
C LYS A 77 -1.64 28.64 -2.67
N MET A 78 -2.76 28.83 -1.98
CA MET A 78 -3.73 27.75 -1.75
C MET A 78 -4.33 27.25 -3.08
N ARG A 79 -4.70 28.16 -3.99
CA ARG A 79 -5.18 27.78 -5.34
C ARG A 79 -4.13 26.99 -6.13
N GLU A 80 -2.87 27.38 -6.00
CA GLU A 80 -1.73 26.67 -6.60
C GLU A 80 -1.51 25.28 -5.98
N THR A 81 -1.53 25.17 -4.64
CA THR A 81 -1.46 23.87 -3.93
C THR A 81 -2.57 22.92 -4.38
N LEU A 82 -3.73 23.44 -4.77
CA LEU A 82 -4.85 22.64 -5.25
C LEU A 82 -4.83 22.37 -6.77
N ALA A 83 -3.82 22.82 -7.51
CA ALA A 83 -3.84 22.79 -8.97
C ALA A 83 -3.94 21.38 -9.58
N LEU A 84 -3.51 20.32 -8.87
CA LEU A 84 -3.70 18.94 -9.34
C LEU A 84 -5.13 18.39 -9.13
N PHE A 85 -6.02 19.14 -8.47
CA PHE A 85 -7.44 18.81 -8.33
C PHE A 85 -8.31 19.46 -9.40
N GLN A 86 -7.71 20.17 -10.36
CA GLN A 86 -8.42 20.78 -11.48
C GLN A 86 -9.28 19.76 -12.24
N ALA A 87 -10.56 20.08 -12.42
CA ALA A 87 -11.53 19.21 -13.09
C ALA A 87 -11.06 18.81 -14.48
N HIS A 88 -11.36 17.58 -14.89
CA HIS A 88 -11.17 17.15 -16.26
C HIS A 88 -12.21 17.85 -17.15
N ARG A 89 -11.74 18.56 -18.17
CA ARG A 89 -12.59 19.31 -19.11
C ARG A 89 -12.65 18.65 -20.48
N GLN A 90 -13.81 18.71 -21.12
CA GLN A 90 -14.03 18.30 -22.50
C GLN A 90 -15.04 19.26 -23.17
N GLY A 91 -14.54 20.16 -24.02
CA GLY A 91 -15.35 21.25 -24.56
C GLY A 91 -15.86 22.16 -23.44
N THR A 92 -17.18 22.29 -23.33
CA THR A 92 -17.86 23.05 -22.28
C THR A 92 -18.23 22.21 -21.05
N ALA A 93 -18.07 20.89 -21.13
CA ALA A 93 -18.37 19.99 -20.01
C ALA A 93 -17.14 19.78 -19.12
N HIS A 94 -17.39 19.43 -17.86
CA HIS A 94 -16.36 19.08 -16.89
C HIS A 94 -16.81 17.94 -15.97
N SER A 95 -15.83 17.25 -15.40
CA SER A 95 -16.02 16.15 -14.45
C SER A 95 -14.87 16.12 -13.44
N PRO A 96 -15.01 15.40 -12.31
CA PRO A 96 -13.86 15.10 -11.46
C PRO A 96 -12.72 14.46 -12.28
N ASN A 97 -11.47 14.80 -11.94
CA ASN A 97 -10.30 14.24 -12.59
C ASN A 97 -9.88 12.88 -11.97
N GLY A 98 -8.76 12.31 -12.43
CA GLY A 98 -8.27 11.00 -11.99
C GLY A 98 -7.91 10.87 -10.50
N PHE A 99 -7.70 11.98 -9.78
CA PHE A 99 -7.49 11.95 -8.33
C PHE A 99 -8.76 11.64 -7.54
N PHE A 100 -9.94 11.65 -8.15
CA PHE A 100 -11.19 11.33 -7.46
C PHE A 100 -11.70 9.93 -7.82
N GLY A 101 -12.04 9.13 -6.80
CA GLY A 101 -12.50 7.77 -6.97
C GLY A 101 -12.40 6.91 -5.71
N THR A 102 -12.46 5.59 -5.88
CA THR A 102 -12.44 4.61 -4.78
C THR A 102 -11.14 3.84 -4.66
N GLY A 103 -10.20 4.06 -5.57
CA GLY A 103 -8.92 3.34 -5.64
C GLY A 103 -7.83 3.93 -4.76
N VAL A 104 -6.71 3.22 -4.68
CA VAL A 104 -5.46 3.69 -4.05
C VAL A 104 -4.94 4.93 -4.82
N GLY A 105 -4.42 5.91 -4.07
CA GLY A 105 -3.96 7.20 -4.60
C GLY A 105 -5.08 8.16 -5.00
N GLN A 106 -6.35 7.83 -4.70
CA GLN A 106 -7.51 8.67 -4.98
C GLN A 106 -8.22 9.14 -3.71
N TYR A 107 -8.94 10.24 -3.82
CA TYR A 107 -9.85 10.79 -2.83
C TYR A 107 -11.29 10.42 -3.21
N PRO A 108 -12.14 9.96 -2.28
CA PRO A 108 -13.58 9.99 -2.50
C PRO A 108 -14.01 11.41 -2.86
N THR A 109 -14.95 11.53 -3.79
CA THR A 109 -15.47 12.85 -4.19
C THR A 109 -16.14 13.52 -2.98
N PRO A 110 -15.62 14.66 -2.50
CA PRO A 110 -16.23 15.38 -1.39
C PRO A 110 -17.65 15.85 -1.71
N THR A 111 -18.55 15.79 -0.73
CA THR A 111 -19.94 16.27 -0.86
C THR A 111 -20.09 17.75 -0.46
N VAL A 112 -18.98 18.48 -0.29
CA VAL A 112 -19.01 19.90 0.07
C VAL A 112 -19.48 20.75 -1.10
N ALA A 113 -20.27 21.80 -0.82
CA ALA A 113 -20.82 22.67 -1.85
C ALA A 113 -19.74 23.36 -2.72
N ASP A 114 -18.55 23.59 -2.14
CA ASP A 114 -17.42 24.23 -2.82
C ASP A 114 -16.59 23.25 -3.68
N PHE A 115 -16.95 21.96 -3.77
CA PHE A 115 -16.19 21.00 -4.56
C PHE A 115 -16.02 21.45 -6.02
N ASP A 116 -17.13 21.78 -6.68
CA ASP A 116 -17.12 22.23 -8.08
C ASP A 116 -16.44 23.60 -8.22
N TYR A 117 -16.60 24.45 -7.20
CA TYR A 117 -15.97 25.76 -7.19
C TYR A 117 -14.43 25.66 -7.14
N ALA A 118 -13.93 24.88 -6.19
CA ALA A 118 -12.51 24.72 -5.89
C ALA A 118 -11.78 23.83 -6.90
N THR A 119 -12.49 23.05 -7.73
CA THR A 119 -11.88 22.20 -8.77
C THR A 119 -12.07 22.74 -10.18
N TYR A 120 -13.08 23.59 -10.44
CA TYR A 120 -13.39 24.07 -11.78
C TYR A 120 -13.49 25.60 -11.86
N HIS A 121 -14.43 26.22 -11.15
CA HIS A 121 -14.77 27.63 -11.36
C HIS A 121 -13.59 28.58 -11.13
N ILE A 122 -12.80 28.36 -10.08
CA ILE A 122 -11.66 29.23 -9.73
C ILE A 122 -10.50 29.17 -10.74
N TYR A 123 -10.51 28.18 -11.64
CA TYR A 123 -9.47 27.97 -12.65
C TYR A 123 -9.85 28.43 -14.06
N LEU A 124 -11.11 28.82 -14.29
CA LEU A 124 -11.56 29.32 -15.57
C LEU A 124 -10.82 30.61 -15.94
N GLU A 125 -10.42 30.75 -17.22
CA GLU A 125 -9.72 31.93 -17.74
C GLU A 125 -10.49 33.25 -17.47
N GLY A 126 -11.83 33.19 -17.47
CA GLY A 126 -12.70 34.32 -17.16
C GLY A 126 -12.99 34.56 -15.67
N HIS A 127 -12.46 33.73 -14.76
CA HIS A 127 -12.61 33.94 -13.31
C HIS A 127 -11.85 35.20 -12.87
N ALA A 128 -12.40 35.94 -11.91
CA ALA A 128 -11.80 37.17 -11.42
C ALA A 128 -10.51 36.88 -10.64
N ASP A 129 -9.47 37.67 -10.83
CA ASP A 129 -8.22 37.45 -10.09
C ASP A 129 -8.43 37.57 -8.58
N ILE A 130 -7.67 36.78 -7.82
CA ILE A 130 -7.67 36.84 -6.37
C ILE A 130 -6.94 38.12 -5.94
N GLY A 131 -7.67 39.04 -5.33
CA GLY A 131 -7.18 40.31 -4.82
C GLY A 131 -7.73 40.63 -3.44
N ASN A 132 -7.34 41.78 -2.89
CA ASN A 132 -7.69 42.17 -1.52
C ASN A 132 -9.21 42.15 -1.22
N GLY A 133 -10.06 42.33 -2.22
CA GLY A 133 -11.52 42.38 -2.06
C GLY A 133 -12.21 41.01 -1.96
N ASN A 134 -11.61 39.93 -2.50
CA ASN A 134 -12.19 38.59 -2.53
C ASN A 134 -11.30 37.51 -1.90
N ALA A 135 -10.02 37.78 -1.61
CA ALA A 135 -9.06 36.77 -1.14
C ALA A 135 -9.53 35.96 0.07
N ALA A 136 -10.17 36.61 1.05
CA ALA A 136 -10.69 35.92 2.23
C ALA A 136 -11.79 34.91 1.88
N SER A 137 -12.74 35.30 1.01
CA SER A 137 -13.83 34.40 0.59
C SER A 137 -13.35 33.28 -0.33
N GLU A 138 -12.38 33.56 -1.22
CA GLU A 138 -11.77 32.52 -2.06
C GLU A 138 -11.04 31.49 -1.19
N MET A 139 -10.24 31.95 -0.23
CA MET A 139 -9.53 31.09 0.72
C MET A 139 -10.49 30.19 1.50
N GLU A 140 -11.56 30.75 2.06
CA GLU A 140 -12.54 29.99 2.85
C GLU A 140 -13.18 28.85 2.05
N ARG A 141 -13.49 29.07 0.76
CA ARG A 141 -14.04 28.04 -0.14
C ARG A 141 -13.02 26.94 -0.42
N MET A 142 -11.77 27.32 -0.71
CA MET A 142 -10.69 26.36 -0.96
C MET A 142 -10.33 25.56 0.29
N GLU A 143 -10.34 26.17 1.48
CA GLU A 143 -10.10 25.51 2.76
C GLU A 143 -11.17 24.47 3.06
N ARG A 144 -12.46 24.80 2.87
CA ARG A 144 -13.55 23.81 3.04
C ARG A 144 -13.39 22.61 2.12
N PHE A 145 -12.93 22.82 0.88
CA PHE A 145 -12.61 21.71 -0.02
C PHE A 145 -11.38 20.92 0.47
N LYS A 146 -10.28 21.61 0.80
CA LYS A 146 -9.04 20.99 1.28
C LYS A 146 -9.27 20.14 2.54
N ASP A 147 -10.03 20.65 3.50
CA ASP A 147 -10.35 19.96 4.76
C ASP A 147 -11.26 18.74 4.55
N ALA A 148 -12.03 18.72 3.45
CA ALA A 148 -12.85 17.58 3.07
C ALA A 148 -12.07 16.48 2.34
N LEU A 149 -10.84 16.74 1.88
CA LEU A 149 -10.01 15.76 1.21
C LEU A 149 -9.51 14.68 2.17
N LYS A 150 -10.01 13.46 1.97
CA LYS A 150 -9.59 12.27 2.70
C LYS A 150 -9.11 11.21 1.73
N LEU A 151 -7.82 10.89 1.74
CA LEU A 151 -7.27 9.92 0.80
C LEU A 151 -7.77 8.51 1.11
N ASN A 152 -8.08 7.71 0.10
CA ASN A 152 -8.39 6.29 0.29
C ASN A 152 -7.14 5.56 0.81
N LEU A 153 -7.21 5.02 2.03
CA LEU A 153 -6.16 4.13 2.52
C LEU A 153 -6.27 2.76 1.84
N PRO A 154 -5.13 2.10 1.52
CA PRO A 154 -5.14 0.73 1.06
C PRO A 154 -5.88 -0.17 2.06
N LYS A 155 -6.62 -1.17 1.57
CA LYS A 155 -7.29 -2.14 2.43
C LYS A 155 -6.31 -3.27 2.78
N SER A 156 -6.52 -3.90 3.93
CA SER A 156 -5.81 -5.15 4.24
C SER A 156 -6.03 -6.15 3.09
N GLY A 157 -4.94 -6.77 2.62
CA GLY A 157 -4.98 -7.65 1.46
C GLY A 157 -4.57 -6.98 0.14
N THR A 158 -4.33 -5.66 0.11
CA THR A 158 -3.93 -4.95 -1.10
C THR A 158 -2.44 -5.16 -1.39
N PHE A 159 -2.10 -5.39 -2.66
CA PHE A 159 -0.73 -5.31 -3.13
C PHE A 159 -0.51 -3.95 -3.81
N VAL A 160 0.63 -3.34 -3.60
CA VAL A 160 0.97 -2.03 -4.19
C VAL A 160 2.40 -2.00 -4.69
N VAL A 161 2.65 -1.12 -5.65
CA VAL A 161 4.00 -0.62 -5.95
C VAL A 161 4.14 0.78 -5.36
N VAL A 162 5.36 1.13 -4.96
CA VAL A 162 5.69 2.44 -4.40
C VAL A 162 6.42 3.26 -5.47
N THR A 163 5.99 4.49 -5.69
CA THR A 163 6.52 5.38 -6.74
C THR A 163 6.71 6.81 -6.26
N THR A 164 7.58 7.55 -6.97
CA THR A 164 7.89 8.97 -6.74
C THR A 164 6.85 9.92 -7.33
N LYS A 165 5.84 9.42 -8.05
CA LYS A 165 4.89 10.24 -8.80
C LYS A 165 3.50 9.61 -8.84
N SER A 166 2.44 10.41 -8.67
CA SER A 166 1.07 9.94 -8.89
C SER A 166 0.84 9.58 -10.36
N GLN A 167 0.22 8.42 -10.61
CA GLN A 167 -0.22 8.00 -11.95
C GLN A 167 -1.25 8.95 -12.60
N TYR A 168 -1.90 9.83 -11.82
CA TYR A 168 -2.92 10.75 -12.32
C TYR A 168 -2.35 12.13 -12.71
N GLU A 169 -1.13 12.46 -12.30
CA GLU A 169 -0.55 13.80 -12.45
C GLU A 169 -0.49 14.25 -13.92
N ASP A 170 0.04 13.40 -14.80
CA ASP A 170 0.29 13.77 -16.21
C ASP A 170 -1.00 14.09 -16.96
N ALA A 171 -2.06 13.32 -16.72
CA ALA A 171 -3.36 13.53 -17.35
C ALA A 171 -3.97 14.87 -16.92
N VAL A 172 -3.86 15.23 -15.63
CA VAL A 172 -4.36 16.51 -15.13
C VAL A 172 -3.55 17.67 -15.71
N ARG A 173 -2.22 17.57 -15.74
CA ARG A 173 -1.36 18.59 -16.36
C ARG A 173 -1.70 18.81 -17.83
N ALA A 174 -1.84 17.74 -18.60
CA ALA A 174 -2.17 17.81 -20.02
C ALA A 174 -3.53 18.48 -20.25
N ASN A 175 -4.55 18.14 -19.43
CA ASN A 175 -5.88 18.73 -19.52
C ASN A 175 -5.83 20.23 -19.17
N ALA A 176 -5.23 20.61 -18.03
CA ALA A 176 -5.13 22.02 -17.61
C ALA A 176 -4.46 22.91 -18.68
N LYS A 177 -3.36 22.44 -19.27
CA LYS A 177 -2.64 23.14 -20.35
C LYS A 177 -3.49 23.33 -21.60
N THR A 178 -4.24 22.30 -21.99
CA THR A 178 -5.13 22.34 -23.16
C THR A 178 -6.17 23.44 -23.02
N PHE A 179 -6.67 23.65 -21.81
CA PHE A 179 -7.76 24.60 -21.53
C PHE A 179 -7.32 25.95 -20.96
N ARG A 180 -6.01 26.24 -20.91
CA ARG A 180 -5.41 27.53 -20.51
C ARG A 180 -6.02 28.11 -19.22
N THR A 181 -5.85 27.38 -18.13
CA THR A 181 -6.39 27.73 -16.81
C THR A 181 -5.69 28.95 -16.19
N LYS A 182 -6.35 29.60 -15.22
CA LYS A 182 -5.79 30.74 -14.46
C LYS A 182 -4.52 30.41 -13.67
N VAL A 183 -4.27 29.12 -13.45
CA VAL A 183 -3.03 28.63 -12.85
C VAL A 183 -2.22 27.95 -13.93
N ASP A 184 -0.99 28.42 -14.11
CA ASP A 184 0.03 27.67 -14.82
C ASP A 184 0.46 26.51 -13.91
N ILE A 185 0.04 25.30 -14.30
CA ILE A 185 0.28 24.09 -13.52
C ILE A 185 1.76 23.72 -13.43
N ASP A 186 2.58 24.07 -14.42
CA ASP A 186 4.02 23.80 -14.37
C ASP A 186 4.75 24.84 -13.52
N ALA A 187 4.25 26.08 -13.46
CA ALA A 187 4.74 27.06 -12.49
C ALA A 187 4.38 26.64 -11.05
N ALA A 188 3.15 26.15 -10.83
CA ALA A 188 2.66 25.76 -9.51
C ALA A 188 3.26 24.44 -8.99
N ALA A 189 3.52 23.47 -9.88
CA ALA A 189 3.98 22.12 -9.51
C ALA A 189 5.41 21.81 -9.95
N GLY A 190 6.10 22.75 -10.59
CA GLY A 190 7.36 22.48 -11.31
C GLY A 190 7.14 21.67 -12.59
N THR A 191 8.21 21.49 -13.38
CA THR A 191 8.17 20.64 -14.57
C THR A 191 7.92 19.20 -14.19
N SER A 192 7.04 18.51 -14.93
CA SER A 192 6.76 17.11 -14.63
C SER A 192 7.98 16.25 -14.89
N GLN A 193 8.24 15.33 -13.97
CA GLN A 193 9.35 14.39 -14.02
C GLN A 193 8.83 12.97 -14.35
N PRO A 194 9.64 12.09 -14.94
CA PRO A 194 9.24 10.70 -15.12
C PRO A 194 9.14 10.00 -13.76
N ALA A 195 8.14 9.13 -13.61
CA ALA A 195 7.96 8.31 -12.43
C ALA A 195 9.15 7.35 -12.26
N GLN A 196 9.55 7.13 -11.00
CA GLN A 196 10.44 6.04 -10.62
C GLN A 196 9.75 5.17 -9.57
N TYR A 197 10.17 3.92 -9.49
CA TYR A 197 9.59 2.89 -8.65
C TYR A 197 10.65 2.30 -7.74
N LEU A 198 10.25 1.87 -6.54
CA LEU A 198 11.12 1.05 -5.70
C LEU A 198 11.29 -0.33 -6.34
N MET A 199 12.53 -0.76 -6.51
CA MET A 199 12.93 -2.12 -6.90
C MET A 199 13.75 -2.73 -5.76
N ALA A 200 13.51 -4.00 -5.48
CA ALA A 200 14.25 -4.73 -4.46
C ALA A 200 15.74 -4.85 -4.81
N SER A 201 16.59 -4.74 -3.81
CA SER A 201 18.03 -4.95 -3.90
C SER A 201 18.50 -5.86 -2.76
N ALA A 202 19.77 -6.27 -2.79
CA ALA A 202 20.35 -7.12 -1.74
C ALA A 202 20.34 -6.44 -0.35
N THR A 203 20.35 -5.11 -0.31
CA THR A 203 20.45 -4.31 0.92
C THR A 203 19.21 -3.46 1.20
N GLY A 204 18.07 -3.75 0.54
CA GLY A 204 16.81 -3.03 0.73
C GLY A 204 16.13 -2.71 -0.60
N TYR A 205 16.00 -1.43 -0.90
CA TYR A 205 15.35 -0.94 -2.12
C TYR A 205 16.16 0.16 -2.80
N LYS A 206 16.08 0.23 -4.12
CA LYS A 206 16.61 1.32 -4.94
C LYS A 206 15.59 1.77 -5.97
N LEU A 207 15.78 2.95 -6.54
CA LEU A 207 14.91 3.45 -7.61
C LEU A 207 15.22 2.80 -8.96
N THR A 208 14.17 2.61 -9.75
CA THR A 208 14.23 2.26 -11.17
C THR A 208 13.16 3.04 -11.93
N ASP A 209 13.45 3.39 -13.18
CA ASP A 209 12.48 3.91 -14.15
C ASP A 209 11.61 2.82 -14.79
N ASP A 210 12.04 1.56 -14.72
CA ASP A 210 11.35 0.41 -15.28
C ASP A 210 10.32 -0.16 -14.29
N LYS A 211 9.04 0.19 -14.50
CA LYS A 211 7.91 -0.31 -13.71
C LYS A 211 7.84 -1.83 -13.65
N SER A 212 8.30 -2.56 -14.68
CA SER A 212 8.27 -4.03 -14.69
C SER A 212 9.23 -4.67 -13.67
N LYS A 213 10.19 -3.87 -13.17
CA LYS A 213 11.12 -4.25 -12.12
C LYS A 213 10.71 -3.73 -10.73
N ALA A 214 9.58 -3.03 -10.63
CA ALA A 214 9.10 -2.53 -9.36
C ALA A 214 8.87 -3.70 -8.38
N ALA A 215 9.34 -3.53 -7.15
CA ALA A 215 9.01 -4.41 -6.05
C ALA A 215 7.53 -4.23 -5.71
N VAL A 216 6.86 -5.37 -5.49
CA VAL A 216 5.48 -5.38 -5.03
C VAL A 216 5.47 -5.58 -3.53
N PHE A 217 4.64 -4.79 -2.85
CA PHE A 217 4.45 -4.83 -1.42
C PHE A 217 3.04 -5.29 -1.08
N TYR A 218 2.93 -6.10 -0.04
CA TYR A 218 1.66 -6.48 0.56
C TYR A 218 1.34 -5.57 1.75
N PHE A 219 0.10 -5.07 1.80
CA PHE A 219 -0.43 -4.34 2.95
C PHE A 219 -1.35 -5.24 3.78
N ASP A 220 -0.97 -5.53 5.01
CA ASP A 220 -1.76 -6.39 5.92
C ASP A 220 -2.84 -5.62 6.71
N GLY A 221 -2.93 -4.30 6.54
CA GLY A 221 -3.76 -3.40 7.34
C GLY A 221 -2.94 -2.50 8.27
N GLN A 222 -1.68 -2.87 8.54
CA GLN A 222 -0.76 -2.17 9.43
C GLN A 222 0.66 -2.08 8.90
N HIS A 223 1.12 -3.05 8.10
CA HIS A 223 2.48 -3.16 7.60
C HIS A 223 2.49 -3.24 6.09
N LEU A 224 3.46 -2.55 5.50
CA LEU A 224 3.81 -2.71 4.10
C LEU A 224 5.07 -3.57 4.00
N THR A 225 4.96 -4.77 3.44
CA THR A 225 6.09 -5.72 3.35
C THR A 225 6.32 -6.17 1.91
N GLY A 226 7.56 -6.04 1.42
CA GLY A 226 7.91 -6.40 0.05
C GLY A 226 7.92 -7.91 -0.18
N ILE A 227 7.31 -8.36 -1.27
CA ILE A 227 7.26 -9.77 -1.68
C ILE A 227 8.67 -10.29 -2.02
N ASP A 228 9.46 -9.47 -2.72
CA ASP A 228 10.76 -9.85 -3.29
C ASP A 228 11.87 -10.08 -2.26
N ASN A 229 11.88 -9.36 -1.14
CA ASN A 229 12.92 -9.46 -0.11
C ASN A 229 12.36 -9.75 1.30
N GLY A 230 11.05 -9.63 1.52
CA GLY A 230 10.40 -9.87 2.80
C GLY A 230 10.53 -8.72 3.81
N PHE A 231 10.99 -7.54 3.39
CA PHE A 231 11.23 -6.39 4.27
C PHE A 231 10.25 -5.26 4.02
N GLY A 232 9.94 -4.48 5.05
CA GLY A 232 9.26 -3.20 4.90
C GLY A 232 10.17 -2.09 4.39
N LEU A 233 9.71 -0.84 4.45
CA LEU A 233 10.45 0.33 3.97
C LEU A 233 11.54 0.84 4.94
N GLY A 234 11.79 0.09 6.03
CA GLY A 234 12.81 0.37 7.03
C GLY A 234 14.16 -0.28 6.73
N THR A 235 15.03 -0.26 7.74
CA THR A 235 16.28 -1.03 7.72
C THR A 235 15.96 -2.53 7.63
N PRO A 236 16.44 -3.24 6.60
CA PRO A 236 16.24 -4.68 6.48
C PRO A 236 16.84 -5.42 7.67
N SER A 237 16.02 -6.12 8.46
CA SER A 237 16.50 -7.03 9.50
C SER A 237 15.50 -8.15 9.76
N TYR A 238 16.01 -9.38 9.81
CA TYR A 238 15.24 -10.57 10.19
C TYR A 238 15.27 -10.83 11.70
N THR A 239 16.12 -10.12 12.45
CA THR A 239 16.33 -10.37 13.89
C THR A 239 15.34 -9.61 14.78
N GLN A 240 14.59 -8.67 14.21
CA GLN A 240 13.57 -7.88 14.91
C GLN A 240 12.31 -8.70 15.18
N THR A 241 11.56 -8.32 16.21
CA THR A 241 10.22 -8.89 16.48
C THR A 241 9.21 -8.40 15.45
N GLU A 242 8.02 -9.00 15.39
CA GLU A 242 6.95 -8.56 14.50
C GLU A 242 6.48 -7.14 14.85
N ASN A 243 6.39 -6.84 16.15
CA ASN A 243 5.99 -5.52 16.67
C ASN A 243 7.00 -4.41 16.35
N ASP A 244 8.28 -4.75 16.20
CA ASP A 244 9.32 -3.78 15.86
C ASP A 244 9.35 -3.45 14.35
N GLN A 245 8.57 -4.17 13.53
CA GLN A 245 8.49 -3.98 12.06
C GLN A 245 7.36 -3.03 11.63
N THR A 246 6.80 -2.24 12.56
CA THR A 246 5.62 -1.38 12.34
C THR A 246 5.80 -0.39 11.19
N ALA A 247 4.86 -0.40 10.23
CA ALA A 247 4.85 0.52 9.10
C ALA A 247 3.48 1.17 8.87
N VAL A 248 3.13 2.15 9.71
CA VAL A 248 1.81 2.78 9.68
C VAL A 248 1.64 3.67 8.45
N ILE A 249 0.59 3.45 7.67
CA ILE A 249 0.19 4.27 6.53
C ILE A 249 -0.86 5.29 6.98
N ALA A 250 -0.60 6.57 6.71
CA ALA A 250 -1.53 7.68 6.92
C ALA A 250 -1.64 8.53 5.65
N GLN A 251 -2.63 9.42 5.62
CA GLN A 251 -2.73 10.44 4.58
C GLN A 251 -1.53 11.38 4.64
N GLY A 252 -0.92 11.65 3.47
CA GLY A 252 0.13 12.64 3.31
C GLY A 252 -0.35 14.04 3.65
N LYS A 253 0.54 14.87 4.20
CA LYS A 253 0.24 16.29 4.41
C LYS A 253 0.22 17.02 3.06
N LEU A 254 -0.94 17.58 2.69
CA LEU A 254 -1.09 18.37 1.47
C LEU A 254 -0.61 19.81 1.69
N GLU A 255 0.68 20.05 1.46
CA GLU A 255 1.32 21.37 1.62
C GLU A 255 1.68 22.02 0.28
N LYS A 256 2.04 21.19 -0.70
CA LYS A 256 2.46 21.58 -2.05
C LYS A 256 1.59 20.85 -3.08
N THR A 257 1.60 21.39 -4.28
CA THR A 257 0.84 20.86 -5.43
C THR A 257 1.10 19.38 -5.66
N LEU A 258 2.37 18.96 -5.60
CA LEU A 258 2.78 17.58 -5.85
C LEU A 258 2.39 16.61 -4.74
N ASP A 259 1.93 17.07 -3.57
CA ASP A 259 1.54 16.18 -2.47
C ASP A 259 0.15 15.54 -2.72
N ALA A 260 -0.56 15.96 -3.76
CA ALA A 260 -1.87 15.42 -4.13
C ALA A 260 -1.79 13.90 -4.38
N GLY A 261 -2.56 13.13 -3.61
CA GLY A 261 -2.57 11.67 -3.68
C GLY A 261 -1.43 10.97 -2.93
N SER A 262 -0.61 11.72 -2.18
CA SER A 262 0.51 11.16 -1.42
C SER A 262 0.10 10.59 -0.06
N TYR A 263 0.89 9.63 0.42
CA TYR A 263 0.78 9.00 1.73
C TYR A 263 1.98 9.37 2.60
N SER A 264 1.70 9.58 3.90
CA SER A 264 2.70 9.62 4.96
C SER A 264 2.89 8.20 5.48
N LEU A 265 4.10 7.66 5.41
CA LEU A 265 4.41 6.34 5.95
C LEU A 265 5.39 6.49 7.11
N LYS A 266 5.15 5.78 8.20
CA LYS A 266 6.11 5.68 9.31
C LYS A 266 6.80 4.34 9.33
N VAL A 267 8.03 4.32 9.81
CA VAL A 267 8.75 3.12 10.24
C VAL A 267 9.35 3.43 11.61
N GLY A 268 8.84 2.75 12.65
CA GLY A 268 9.04 3.18 14.03
C GLY A 268 8.58 4.64 14.21
N ASP A 269 9.43 5.48 14.81
CA ASP A 269 9.12 6.89 15.09
C ASP A 269 9.45 7.85 13.93
N LYS A 270 9.98 7.34 12.81
CA LYS A 270 10.40 8.17 11.68
C LYS A 270 9.47 8.02 10.49
N PHE A 271 9.39 9.08 9.69
CA PHE A 271 8.68 9.08 8.42
C PHE A 271 9.58 8.59 7.29
N VAL A 272 8.99 7.86 6.35
CA VAL A 272 9.69 7.43 5.14
C VAL A 272 9.72 8.61 4.17
N LYS A 273 10.90 8.90 3.65
CA LYS A 273 11.11 9.85 2.56
C LYS A 273 11.52 9.07 1.32
N LEU A 274 10.82 9.32 0.22
CA LEU A 274 11.21 8.82 -1.09
C LEU A 274 11.50 10.02 -1.99
N ASP A 275 12.78 10.24 -2.29
CA ASP A 275 13.17 11.28 -3.22
C ASP A 275 13.99 10.72 -4.39
N ARG A 276 13.87 11.39 -5.54
CA ARG A 276 14.46 10.93 -6.80
C ARG A 276 15.99 10.91 -6.81
N THR A 277 16.65 11.65 -5.93
CA THR A 277 18.11 11.83 -5.92
C THR A 277 18.79 10.95 -4.88
N GLY A 278 18.24 10.90 -3.67
CA GLY A 278 18.70 10.15 -2.50
C GLY A 278 17.99 8.81 -2.28
N GLY A 279 16.92 8.52 -3.02
CA GLY A 279 16.18 7.28 -2.91
C GLY A 279 15.33 7.19 -1.63
N LEU A 280 15.33 6.01 -1.02
CA LEU A 280 14.57 5.73 0.20
C LEU A 280 15.40 6.12 1.43
N SER A 281 14.86 6.96 2.30
CA SER A 281 15.49 7.39 3.55
C SER A 281 14.44 7.61 4.65
N LEU A 282 14.88 7.88 5.88
CA LEU A 282 14.01 8.17 7.01
C LEU A 282 14.19 9.63 7.47
N SER A 283 13.09 10.33 7.71
CA SER A 283 13.03 11.70 8.23
C SER A 283 12.28 11.76 9.56
N THR A 284 12.55 12.79 10.35
CA THR A 284 11.75 13.13 11.53
C THR A 284 10.58 14.06 11.19
N SER A 285 10.51 14.57 9.96
CA SER A 285 9.44 15.46 9.49
C SER A 285 8.44 14.69 8.62
N GLU A 286 7.14 14.84 8.93
CA GLU A 286 6.07 14.30 8.09
C GLU A 286 6.04 14.92 6.69
N SER A 287 6.38 16.20 6.59
CA SER A 287 6.45 16.98 5.35
C SER A 287 7.56 16.52 4.39
N ASP A 288 8.34 15.50 4.75
CA ASP A 288 9.26 14.83 3.83
C ASP A 288 8.66 13.52 3.28
N SER A 289 7.51 13.09 3.81
CA SER A 289 6.84 11.83 3.49
C SER A 289 5.78 12.03 2.42
N HIS A 290 6.22 11.96 1.17
CA HIS A 290 5.34 12.07 0.01
C HIS A 290 5.56 10.87 -0.91
N LEU A 291 4.98 9.73 -0.53
CA LEU A 291 5.05 8.50 -1.32
C LEU A 291 3.72 8.29 -2.03
N PHE A 292 3.78 7.78 -3.25
CA PHE A 292 2.59 7.40 -4.00
C PHE A 292 2.53 5.88 -4.10
N LEU A 293 1.32 5.36 -3.97
CA LEU A 293 1.03 3.95 -4.06
C LEU A 293 0.16 3.70 -5.28
N GLU A 294 0.46 2.65 -6.03
CA GLU A 294 -0.39 2.16 -7.11
C GLU A 294 -0.75 0.72 -6.81
N GLU A 295 -2.02 0.35 -6.96
CA GLU A 295 -2.45 -1.04 -6.75
C GLU A 295 -1.84 -1.97 -7.80
N ALA A 296 -1.32 -3.10 -7.34
CA ALA A 296 -0.77 -4.17 -8.16
C ALA A 296 -1.70 -5.39 -8.10
N THR A 297 -2.11 -5.92 -9.25
CA THR A 297 -2.90 -7.17 -9.33
C THR A 297 -2.02 -8.40 -9.56
N LYS A 298 -0.73 -8.18 -9.89
CA LYS A 298 0.25 -9.22 -10.14
C LYS A 298 1.58 -8.89 -9.46
N PHE A 299 2.32 -9.93 -9.12
CA PHE A 299 3.68 -9.81 -8.61
C PHE A 299 4.55 -10.95 -9.13
N LYS A 300 5.85 -10.72 -9.18
CA LYS A 300 6.81 -11.69 -9.69
C LYS A 300 7.38 -12.55 -8.56
N LEU A 301 7.49 -13.85 -8.81
CA LEU A 301 8.24 -14.78 -7.98
C LEU A 301 9.44 -15.31 -8.76
N ASN A 302 10.58 -15.41 -8.08
CA ASN A 302 11.84 -15.87 -8.65
C ASN A 302 12.23 -17.22 -8.01
N THR A 303 12.56 -18.21 -8.83
CA THR A 303 12.97 -19.53 -8.37
C THR A 303 14.46 -19.60 -8.05
N ASP A 304 14.84 -20.60 -7.26
CA ASP A 304 16.23 -20.99 -7.04
C ASP A 304 16.84 -21.65 -8.28
N GLU A 305 18.09 -22.11 -8.13
CA GLU A 305 18.86 -22.76 -9.20
C GLU A 305 18.27 -24.09 -9.68
N LEU A 306 17.38 -24.71 -8.89
CA LEU A 306 16.70 -25.95 -9.24
C LEU A 306 15.28 -25.71 -9.80
N GLY A 307 14.84 -24.45 -9.86
CA GLY A 307 13.52 -24.08 -10.37
C GLY A 307 12.39 -24.11 -9.34
N TYR A 308 12.75 -24.11 -8.04
CA TYR A 308 11.81 -24.12 -6.93
C TYR A 308 11.73 -22.79 -6.19
N ILE A 309 10.60 -22.55 -5.52
CA ILE A 309 10.43 -21.42 -4.62
C ILE A 309 9.46 -21.81 -3.50
N SER A 310 9.84 -21.57 -2.25
CA SER A 310 8.90 -21.63 -1.12
C SER A 310 8.12 -20.32 -1.07
N PHE A 311 6.80 -20.41 -0.95
CA PHE A 311 5.91 -19.26 -1.02
C PHE A 311 4.75 -19.38 -0.03
N PHE A 312 4.46 -18.28 0.66
CA PHE A 312 3.25 -18.12 1.46
C PHE A 312 2.35 -17.07 0.82
N ALA A 313 1.15 -17.48 0.44
CA ALA A 313 0.15 -16.62 -0.17
C ALA A 313 -0.65 -15.91 0.95
N PRO A 314 -0.49 -14.58 1.14
CA PRO A 314 -1.22 -13.88 2.19
C PRO A 314 -2.72 -13.73 1.85
N THR A 315 -3.02 -13.66 0.55
CA THR A 315 -4.36 -13.59 -0.05
C THR A 315 -4.54 -14.73 -1.04
N ALA A 316 -5.75 -14.93 -1.55
CA ALA A 316 -5.97 -15.90 -2.61
C ALA A 316 -5.24 -15.45 -3.89
N VAL A 317 -4.49 -16.36 -4.49
CA VAL A 317 -3.71 -16.07 -5.70
C VAL A 317 -3.80 -17.20 -6.71
N LYS A 318 -3.49 -16.88 -7.97
CA LYS A 318 -3.42 -17.81 -9.07
C LYS A 318 -2.03 -17.81 -9.68
N VAL A 319 -1.42 -18.99 -9.77
CA VAL A 319 -0.17 -19.20 -10.49
C VAL A 319 -0.47 -19.52 -11.97
N PRO A 320 0.43 -19.22 -12.91
CA PRO A 320 0.20 -19.45 -14.33
C PRO A 320 0.29 -20.94 -14.66
N ALA A 321 -0.26 -21.33 -15.81
CA ALA A 321 -0.12 -22.69 -16.33
C ALA A 321 1.37 -23.11 -16.38
N GLY A 322 1.61 -24.40 -16.13
CA GLY A 322 2.95 -24.98 -16.03
C GLY A 322 3.70 -24.66 -14.74
N VAL A 323 3.10 -23.97 -13.76
CA VAL A 323 3.59 -23.95 -12.38
C VAL A 323 2.96 -25.11 -11.61
N GLU A 324 3.80 -25.98 -11.08
CA GLU A 324 3.41 -27.07 -10.19
C GLU A 324 3.34 -26.55 -8.76
N VAL A 325 2.29 -26.94 -8.04
CA VAL A 325 2.03 -26.57 -6.65
C VAL A 325 2.15 -27.81 -5.78
N TYR A 326 2.88 -27.72 -4.67
CA TYR A 326 3.08 -28.84 -3.75
C TYR A 326 2.71 -28.47 -2.31
N SER A 327 2.04 -29.40 -1.62
CA SER A 327 1.95 -29.42 -0.16
C SER A 327 3.09 -30.24 0.43
N GLY A 328 3.57 -29.88 1.62
CA GLY A 328 4.72 -30.52 2.25
C GLY A 328 4.44 -30.99 3.68
N ASN A 329 4.90 -32.19 4.03
CA ASN A 329 4.86 -32.71 5.40
C ASN A 329 6.16 -33.38 5.78
N ILE A 330 6.54 -33.26 7.05
CA ILE A 330 7.57 -34.12 7.61
C ILE A 330 7.03 -35.56 7.65
N ASN A 331 7.82 -36.52 7.19
CA ASN A 331 7.44 -37.93 7.22
C ASN A 331 7.33 -38.47 8.65
N ALA A 332 6.70 -39.63 8.82
CA ALA A 332 6.50 -40.24 10.14
C ALA A 332 7.82 -40.51 10.90
N GLN A 333 8.93 -40.69 10.18
CA GLN A 333 10.27 -40.92 10.75
C GLN A 333 11.02 -39.64 11.13
N ASN A 334 10.41 -38.46 10.96
CA ASN A 334 11.01 -37.16 11.24
C ASN A 334 12.37 -36.93 10.56
N SER A 335 12.53 -37.41 9.32
CA SER A 335 13.81 -37.45 8.60
C SER A 335 13.77 -36.86 7.19
N VAL A 336 12.59 -36.72 6.59
CA VAL A 336 12.42 -36.23 5.21
C VAL A 336 11.15 -35.38 5.11
N ILE A 337 11.18 -34.30 4.32
CA ILE A 337 9.96 -33.59 3.92
C ILE A 337 9.44 -34.20 2.63
N THR A 338 8.24 -34.76 2.68
CA THR A 338 7.55 -35.33 1.53
C THR A 338 6.61 -34.29 0.93
N PHE A 339 6.81 -34.00 -0.35
CA PHE A 339 5.98 -33.10 -1.15
C PHE A 339 5.00 -33.88 -2.01
N ASN A 340 3.73 -33.52 -1.92
CA ASN A 340 2.65 -34.06 -2.75
C ASN A 340 2.18 -32.97 -3.71
N LYS A 341 2.08 -33.29 -5.00
CA LYS A 341 1.55 -32.35 -5.98
C LYS A 341 0.07 -32.13 -5.74
N VAL A 342 -0.33 -30.86 -5.86
CA VAL A 342 -1.71 -30.42 -5.75
C VAL A 342 -2.23 -30.13 -7.16
N ASN A 343 -3.41 -30.65 -7.46
CA ASN A 343 -4.06 -30.46 -8.76
C ASN A 343 -4.85 -29.15 -8.82
N THR A 344 -4.18 -28.02 -8.57
CA THR A 344 -4.76 -26.67 -8.71
C THR A 344 -3.69 -25.64 -9.00
N GLN A 345 -4.07 -24.56 -9.71
CA GLN A 345 -3.26 -23.36 -9.87
C GLN A 345 -3.72 -22.23 -8.93
N GLU A 346 -4.79 -22.43 -8.18
CA GLU A 346 -5.32 -21.43 -7.26
C GLU A 346 -4.92 -21.79 -5.83
N ILE A 347 -4.15 -20.89 -5.22
CA ILE A 347 -3.64 -21.04 -3.86
C ILE A 347 -4.57 -20.23 -2.95
N PRO A 348 -5.23 -20.87 -1.97
CA PRO A 348 -6.10 -20.16 -1.04
C PRO A 348 -5.32 -19.15 -0.19
N ALA A 349 -6.02 -18.14 0.32
CA ALA A 349 -5.44 -17.19 1.25
C ALA A 349 -4.82 -17.90 2.46
N LYS A 350 -3.74 -17.32 2.99
CA LYS A 350 -2.99 -17.83 4.15
C LYS A 350 -2.47 -19.26 3.96
N THR A 351 -2.08 -19.63 2.74
CA THR A 351 -1.57 -20.97 2.43
C THR A 351 -0.11 -20.93 2.00
N ALA A 352 0.71 -21.76 2.64
CA ALA A 352 2.11 -21.96 2.32
C ALA A 352 2.27 -23.15 1.38
N VAL A 353 3.06 -23.01 0.32
CA VAL A 353 3.27 -24.04 -0.71
C VAL A 353 4.73 -24.03 -1.19
N LEU A 354 5.16 -25.14 -1.79
CA LEU A 354 6.33 -25.17 -2.65
C LEU A 354 5.86 -25.07 -4.10
N LEU A 355 6.44 -24.16 -4.87
CA LEU A 355 6.14 -23.97 -6.28
C LEU A 355 7.34 -24.37 -7.13
N ARG A 356 7.06 -24.92 -8.32
CA ARG A 356 8.07 -25.23 -9.33
C ARG A 356 7.55 -24.81 -10.70
N LYS A 357 8.37 -24.14 -11.52
CA LYS A 357 7.95 -23.78 -12.90
C LYS A 357 8.75 -24.43 -14.01
N VAL A 358 10.06 -24.51 -13.83
CA VAL A 358 11.01 -24.99 -14.86
C VAL A 358 12.09 -25.84 -14.20
N THR A 359 12.94 -26.47 -15.02
CA THR A 359 14.23 -26.97 -14.54
C THR A 359 15.23 -25.83 -14.63
N GLY A 360 15.71 -25.33 -13.50
CA GLY A 360 16.68 -24.22 -13.46
C GLY A 360 16.11 -22.88 -12.95
N LYS A 361 16.98 -21.88 -12.84
CA LYS A 361 16.61 -20.54 -12.36
C LYS A 361 15.67 -19.83 -13.34
N GLY A 362 14.58 -19.28 -12.82
CA GLY A 362 13.56 -18.62 -13.62
C GLY A 362 12.65 -17.72 -12.78
N SER A 363 11.57 -17.27 -13.40
CA SER A 363 10.58 -16.42 -12.75
C SER A 363 9.20 -16.53 -13.39
N PHE A 364 8.17 -16.15 -12.64
CA PHE A 364 6.79 -16.09 -13.14
C PHE A 364 5.96 -15.07 -12.38
N GLU A 365 4.92 -14.58 -13.04
CA GLU A 365 3.93 -13.69 -12.42
C GLU A 365 2.85 -14.49 -11.73
N VAL A 366 2.47 -14.07 -10.53
CA VAL A 366 1.36 -14.58 -9.74
C VAL A 366 0.29 -13.50 -9.72
N GLU A 367 -0.97 -13.90 -9.94
CA GLU A 367 -2.12 -13.00 -9.99
C GLU A 367 -2.90 -13.05 -8.68
N LYS A 368 -3.25 -11.90 -8.12
CA LYS A 368 -4.21 -11.80 -7.00
C LYS A 368 -5.60 -12.12 -7.52
N ILE A 369 -6.32 -13.01 -6.83
CA ILE A 369 -7.73 -13.30 -7.09
C ILE A 369 -8.57 -12.95 -5.87
N ALA A 370 -9.87 -12.68 -6.06
CA ALA A 370 -10.76 -12.31 -4.97
C ALA A 370 -10.94 -13.45 -3.95
N SER A 371 -11.10 -14.68 -4.46
CA SER A 371 -11.27 -15.90 -3.67
C SER A 371 -11.04 -17.13 -4.54
N THR A 372 -10.90 -18.30 -3.93
CA THR A 372 -10.91 -19.61 -4.59
C THR A 372 -11.66 -20.61 -3.71
N THR A 373 -12.28 -21.62 -4.33
CA THR A 373 -12.86 -22.79 -3.63
C THR A 373 -11.89 -23.95 -3.54
N SER A 374 -10.70 -23.85 -4.15
CA SER A 374 -9.64 -24.85 -4.04
C SER A 374 -9.22 -25.01 -2.58
N THR A 375 -8.87 -26.23 -2.17
CA THR A 375 -8.33 -26.49 -0.83
C THR A 375 -7.03 -27.25 -0.92
N ILE A 376 -6.02 -26.83 -0.15
CA ILE A 376 -4.73 -27.52 -0.05
C ILE A 376 -4.68 -28.20 1.32
N GLY A 377 -5.16 -29.45 1.36
CA GLY A 377 -5.14 -30.29 2.55
C GLY A 377 -3.79 -30.98 2.79
N ASN A 378 -3.65 -31.61 3.96
CA ASN A 378 -2.46 -32.35 4.37
C ASN A 378 -1.17 -31.57 4.08
N ASN A 379 -1.02 -30.41 4.73
CA ASN A 379 0.08 -29.50 4.48
C ASN A 379 0.58 -28.91 5.80
N SER A 380 1.82 -29.21 6.15
CA SER A 380 2.48 -28.75 7.36
C SER A 380 3.30 -27.47 7.14
N LEU A 381 3.40 -26.99 5.89
CA LEU A 381 4.06 -25.72 5.59
C LEU A 381 3.30 -24.56 6.26
N LYS A 382 4.06 -23.59 6.76
CA LYS A 382 3.59 -22.36 7.38
C LYS A 382 4.31 -21.17 6.76
N GLY A 383 3.77 -19.97 6.96
CA GLY A 383 4.40 -18.74 6.52
C GLY A 383 3.67 -17.54 7.10
N TYR A 384 4.24 -16.37 6.88
CA TYR A 384 3.87 -15.13 7.57
C TYR A 384 3.94 -13.94 6.62
N THR A 385 3.24 -12.86 6.98
CA THR A 385 3.17 -11.61 6.20
C THR A 385 4.26 -10.61 6.59
N VAL A 386 4.89 -10.82 7.74
CA VAL A 386 5.96 -9.97 8.29
C VAL A 386 7.17 -10.84 8.60
N SER A 387 8.37 -10.30 8.36
CA SER A 387 9.61 -10.99 8.73
C SER A 387 9.88 -10.79 10.21
N SER A 388 10.07 -11.88 10.96
CA SER A 388 10.26 -11.79 12.41
C SER A 388 11.10 -12.93 12.97
N SER A 389 11.85 -12.63 14.04
CA SER A 389 12.52 -13.62 14.90
C SER A 389 11.55 -14.36 15.82
N ASP A 390 10.33 -13.85 16.04
CA ASP A 390 9.29 -14.51 16.87
C ASP A 390 8.88 -15.88 16.30
N HIS A 391 9.02 -16.04 14.99
CA HIS A 391 8.68 -17.26 14.26
C HIS A 391 9.87 -18.22 14.13
N LEU A 392 11.04 -17.91 14.70
CA LEU A 392 12.29 -18.64 14.47
C LEU A 392 12.34 -20.02 15.10
N SER A 393 11.70 -20.20 16.26
CA SER A 393 11.83 -21.42 17.06
C SER A 393 11.44 -22.66 16.26
N ASN A 394 12.39 -23.57 16.07
CA ASN A 394 12.26 -24.80 15.29
C ASN A 394 11.84 -24.61 13.82
N ALA A 395 12.06 -23.43 13.24
CA ALA A 395 11.73 -23.14 11.84
C ALA A 395 12.82 -23.65 10.90
N TYR A 396 12.42 -24.37 9.86
CA TYR A 396 13.28 -24.78 8.76
C TYR A 396 12.86 -24.11 7.47
N GLY A 397 13.82 -23.50 6.77
CA GLY A 397 13.61 -22.80 5.51
C GLY A 397 14.25 -23.53 4.32
N LEU A 398 13.66 -23.34 3.15
CA LEU A 398 14.15 -23.88 1.88
C LEU A 398 15.54 -23.34 1.52
N THR A 399 16.44 -24.22 1.12
CA THR A 399 17.72 -23.87 0.51
C THR A 399 18.17 -24.95 -0.48
N VAL A 400 19.21 -24.65 -1.26
CA VAL A 400 19.87 -25.60 -2.14
C VAL A 400 21.25 -25.93 -1.57
N GLU A 401 21.53 -27.21 -1.34
CA GLU A 401 22.83 -27.69 -0.89
C GLU A 401 23.24 -28.93 -1.69
N GLY A 402 24.46 -28.92 -2.24
CA GLY A 402 24.98 -30.03 -3.04
C GLY A 402 24.11 -30.37 -4.27
N GLY A 403 23.46 -29.36 -4.88
CA GLY A 403 22.54 -29.55 -6.00
C GLY A 403 21.21 -30.20 -5.63
N LYS A 404 20.87 -30.27 -4.34
CA LYS A 404 19.62 -30.85 -3.83
C LYS A 404 18.82 -29.82 -3.06
N LEU A 405 17.51 -29.94 -3.16
CA LEU A 405 16.57 -29.15 -2.38
C LEU A 405 16.51 -29.70 -0.96
N VAL A 406 16.81 -28.87 0.04
CA VAL A 406 16.79 -29.23 1.47
C VAL A 406 16.15 -28.12 2.29
N PHE A 407 15.73 -28.46 3.51
CA PHE A 407 15.25 -27.50 4.50
C PHE A 407 16.23 -27.45 5.68
N LYS A 408 16.73 -26.28 6.01
CA LYS A 408 17.69 -26.08 7.11
C LYS A 408 17.13 -25.19 8.22
N PRO A 409 17.58 -25.37 9.48
CA PRO A 409 17.24 -24.46 10.56
C PRO A 409 17.56 -23.02 10.17
N LEU A 410 16.61 -22.12 10.39
CA LEU A 410 16.84 -20.69 10.26
C LEU A 410 17.56 -20.18 11.51
N ILE A 411 18.37 -19.13 11.35
CA ILE A 411 19.22 -18.60 12.44
C ILE A 411 18.94 -17.14 12.80
N GLN A 412 18.20 -16.39 11.97
CA GLN A 412 17.93 -14.96 12.20
C GLN A 412 16.44 -14.70 12.43
N GLY A 413 15.58 -15.27 11.59
CA GLY A 413 14.14 -15.12 11.64
C GLY A 413 13.47 -15.81 10.45
N VAL A 414 12.14 -15.86 10.45
CA VAL A 414 11.37 -16.32 9.29
C VAL A 414 11.11 -15.13 8.39
N ARG A 415 11.49 -15.27 7.12
CA ARG A 415 11.24 -14.25 6.11
C ARG A 415 9.78 -14.27 5.67
N ALA A 416 9.17 -13.08 5.56
CA ALA A 416 7.82 -12.91 5.04
C ALA A 416 7.64 -13.55 3.65
N PHE A 417 6.44 -14.07 3.40
CA PHE A 417 6.02 -14.69 2.14
C PHE A 417 6.82 -15.93 1.73
N ARG A 418 7.65 -16.47 2.62
CA ARG A 418 8.32 -17.76 2.44
C ARG A 418 7.63 -18.85 3.22
N ALA A 419 7.49 -20.01 2.60
CA ALA A 419 7.03 -21.20 3.30
C ALA A 419 8.20 -21.80 4.10
N VAL A 420 7.93 -22.12 5.36
CA VAL A 420 8.79 -22.82 6.30
C VAL A 420 8.06 -24.06 6.82
N ILE A 421 8.80 -24.98 7.44
CA ILE A 421 8.21 -26.10 8.17
C ILE A 421 8.77 -26.12 9.60
N TYR A 422 7.94 -26.52 10.55
CA TYR A 422 8.32 -26.57 11.97
C TYR A 422 8.50 -28.00 12.42
N ASN A 423 9.58 -28.26 13.15
CA ASN A 423 9.77 -29.51 13.86
C ASN A 423 9.33 -29.33 15.32
N ASN A 424 8.27 -30.01 15.74
CA ASN A 424 7.75 -29.91 17.10
C ASN A 424 8.50 -30.81 18.11
N ASN A 425 9.45 -31.64 17.66
CA ASN A 425 10.25 -32.52 18.50
C ASN A 425 11.65 -31.92 18.73
N ALA A 426 11.83 -31.22 19.87
CA ALA A 426 13.10 -30.59 20.24
C ALA A 426 14.24 -31.60 20.51
N ALA A 427 13.91 -32.82 20.96
CA ALA A 427 14.89 -33.88 21.14
C ALA A 427 15.23 -34.54 19.79
N GLY A 428 16.48 -34.40 19.32
CA GLY A 428 16.96 -35.04 18.10
C GLY A 428 16.58 -34.34 16.80
N ALA A 429 16.38 -33.01 16.82
CA ALA A 429 16.10 -32.25 15.61
C ALA A 429 17.23 -32.42 14.56
N PRO A 430 16.91 -32.78 13.30
CA PRO A 430 17.94 -33.07 12.31
C PRO A 430 18.62 -31.78 11.84
N ALA A 431 19.89 -31.86 11.47
CA ALA A 431 20.65 -30.70 10.96
C ALA A 431 20.04 -30.11 9.66
N TYR A 432 19.30 -30.92 8.91
CA TYR A 432 18.51 -30.53 7.75
C TYR A 432 17.48 -31.63 7.44
N TYR A 433 16.44 -31.29 6.69
CA TYR A 433 15.55 -32.25 6.05
C TYR A 433 15.84 -32.32 4.54
N PRO A 434 16.22 -33.48 3.99
CA PRO A 434 16.10 -33.71 2.55
C PRO A 434 14.63 -33.66 2.11
N THR A 435 14.43 -33.42 0.82
CA THR A 435 13.10 -33.39 0.21
C THR A 435 12.88 -34.62 -0.66
N ALA A 436 11.66 -35.15 -0.64
CA ALA A 436 11.20 -36.23 -1.52
C ALA A 436 9.88 -35.83 -2.15
N PHE A 437 9.69 -36.18 -3.42
CA PHE A 437 8.44 -35.92 -4.15
C PHE A 437 7.70 -37.23 -4.33
N THR A 438 6.43 -37.27 -3.96
CA THR A 438 5.61 -38.46 -4.21
C THR A 438 5.44 -38.67 -5.71
N PRO A 439 5.73 -39.86 -6.26
CA PRO A 439 5.51 -40.15 -7.67
C PRO A 439 4.04 -39.91 -8.06
N GLU A 440 3.84 -39.28 -9.21
CA GLU A 440 2.52 -39.21 -9.85
C GLU A 440 2.22 -40.59 -10.48
N GLY A 441 1.55 -41.47 -9.72
CA GLY A 441 1.20 -42.84 -10.10
C GLY A 441 1.96 -43.85 -9.24
N ILE A 442 1.33 -44.59 -8.31
CA ILE A 442 0.19 -45.48 -8.49
C ILE A 442 -0.89 -45.13 -7.46
N GLN A 443 -1.90 -44.36 -7.86
CA GLN A 443 -3.16 -44.28 -7.13
C GLN A 443 -4.12 -45.25 -7.79
N GLY A 444 -4.25 -46.44 -7.20
CA GLY A 444 -5.14 -47.50 -7.65
C GLY A 444 -4.65 -48.27 -8.89
N VAL A 445 -4.07 -49.45 -8.67
CA VAL A 445 -4.51 -50.57 -9.51
C VAL A 445 -5.98 -50.72 -9.16
N THR A 446 -6.88 -50.15 -9.97
CA THR A 446 -8.24 -50.68 -10.02
C THR A 446 -8.04 -52.10 -10.52
N VAL A 447 -8.18 -53.07 -9.61
CA VAL A 447 -8.46 -54.43 -10.04
C VAL A 447 -9.77 -54.29 -10.79
N ASP A 448 -9.70 -54.39 -12.12
CA ASP A 448 -10.88 -54.51 -12.94
C ASP A 448 -11.56 -55.81 -12.49
N ASP A 449 -12.56 -55.70 -11.61
CA ASP A 449 -13.35 -56.84 -11.13
C ASP A 449 -14.16 -57.50 -12.25
N ASN A 450 -14.05 -56.99 -13.50
CA ASN A 450 -14.37 -57.77 -14.67
C ASN A 450 -13.27 -58.80 -14.97
N GLN A 451 -13.15 -59.81 -14.11
CA GLN A 451 -12.72 -61.12 -14.58
C GLN A 451 -13.74 -61.59 -15.63
N ALA A 452 -13.52 -61.25 -16.90
CA ALA A 452 -14.39 -61.76 -17.95
C ALA A 452 -14.38 -63.29 -17.88
N GLU A 453 -15.58 -63.87 -17.83
CA GLU A 453 -15.78 -65.30 -17.62
C GLU A 453 -14.97 -66.10 -18.65
N VAL A 454 -14.20 -67.05 -18.15
CA VAL A 454 -13.42 -67.96 -18.98
C VAL A 454 -14.27 -69.22 -19.19
N PHE A 455 -14.35 -69.70 -20.43
CA PHE A 455 -15.05 -70.93 -20.77
C PHE A 455 -14.09 -71.95 -21.37
N ASP A 456 -14.36 -73.23 -21.15
CA ASP A 456 -13.71 -74.30 -21.91
C ASP A 456 -14.28 -74.38 -23.35
N LEU A 457 -13.70 -75.24 -24.18
CA LEU A 457 -14.18 -75.44 -25.56
C LEU A 457 -15.59 -76.05 -25.66
N ALA A 458 -16.12 -76.57 -24.55
CA ALA A 458 -17.49 -77.07 -24.45
C ALA A 458 -18.47 -76.00 -23.94
N GLY A 459 -18.01 -74.77 -23.70
CA GLY A 459 -18.83 -73.65 -23.26
C GLY A 459 -19.17 -73.65 -21.76
N ARG A 460 -18.46 -74.44 -20.94
CA ARG A 460 -18.61 -74.43 -19.48
C ARG A 460 -17.72 -73.37 -18.85
N ARG A 461 -18.23 -72.63 -17.86
CA ARG A 461 -17.44 -71.63 -17.12
C ARG A 461 -16.32 -72.32 -16.33
N VAL A 462 -15.13 -71.73 -16.37
CA VAL A 462 -13.90 -72.23 -15.73
C VAL A 462 -13.38 -71.14 -14.81
N GLU A 463 -13.39 -71.42 -13.50
CA GLU A 463 -12.92 -70.46 -12.49
C GLU A 463 -11.40 -70.44 -12.34
N ALA A 464 -10.73 -71.58 -12.59
CA ALA A 464 -9.28 -71.72 -12.51
C ALA A 464 -8.72 -72.39 -13.77
N PRO A 465 -8.31 -71.61 -14.78
CA PRO A 465 -7.70 -72.14 -16.00
C PRO A 465 -6.39 -72.88 -15.71
N VAL A 466 -6.20 -74.05 -16.32
CA VAL A 466 -4.99 -74.87 -16.18
C VAL A 466 -3.97 -74.48 -17.25
N LYS A 467 -2.71 -74.28 -16.84
CA LYS A 467 -1.59 -73.94 -17.73
C LYS A 467 -1.48 -74.91 -18.90
N GLY A 468 -1.33 -74.39 -20.11
CA GLY A 468 -1.18 -75.15 -21.35
C GLY A 468 -2.49 -75.56 -22.04
N GLN A 469 -3.67 -75.31 -21.44
CA GLN A 469 -4.96 -75.59 -22.06
C GLN A 469 -5.55 -74.36 -22.79
N VAL A 470 -6.41 -74.63 -23.78
CA VAL A 470 -7.10 -73.59 -24.57
C VAL A 470 -8.45 -73.27 -23.94
N TYR A 471 -8.73 -71.99 -23.75
CA TYR A 471 -9.98 -71.46 -23.22
C TYR A 471 -10.53 -70.33 -24.11
N VAL A 472 -11.77 -69.92 -23.85
CA VAL A 472 -12.43 -68.79 -24.50
C VAL A 472 -12.68 -67.69 -23.46
N LYS A 473 -12.24 -66.46 -23.77
CA LYS A 473 -12.55 -65.26 -22.98
C LYS A 473 -12.91 -64.14 -23.96
N ASN A 474 -14.00 -63.42 -23.70
CA ASN A 474 -14.52 -62.37 -24.59
C ASN A 474 -14.69 -62.83 -26.06
N GLY A 475 -15.18 -64.07 -26.26
CA GLY A 475 -15.41 -64.63 -27.60
C GLY A 475 -14.14 -64.98 -28.39
N LYS A 476 -12.94 -64.89 -27.78
CA LYS A 476 -11.66 -65.23 -28.40
C LYS A 476 -10.98 -66.40 -27.69
N LYS A 477 -10.40 -67.31 -28.47
CA LYS A 477 -9.60 -68.43 -27.96
C LYS A 477 -8.23 -67.94 -27.48
N PHE A 478 -7.78 -68.41 -26.32
CA PHE A 478 -6.45 -68.17 -25.79
C PHE A 478 -5.90 -69.43 -25.12
N ILE A 479 -4.56 -69.54 -25.00
CA ILE A 479 -3.90 -70.59 -24.23
C ILE A 479 -3.52 -70.01 -22.87
N GLN A 480 -3.88 -70.68 -21.78
CA GLN A 480 -3.45 -70.28 -20.44
C GLN A 480 -1.93 -70.46 -20.32
N LYS A 481 -1.20 -69.35 -20.20
CA LYS A 481 0.26 -69.34 -20.09
C LYS A 481 0.76 -69.72 -18.72
#